data_AF-A0A197SH59-F1
#
_entry.id   AF-A0A197SH59-F1
#
_cell.length_a   1.000
_cell.length_b   1.000
_cell.length_c   1.000
_cell.angle_alpha   90.00
_cell.angle_beta   90.00
_cell.angle_gamma   90.00
#
_symmetry.space_group_name_H-M   'P 1'
#
loop_
_entity.id
_entity.type
_entity.pdbx_description
1 polymer ?
#
loop_
_entity_poly.entity_id
_entity_poly.type
_entity_poly.pdbx_seq_one_letter_code
_entity_poly.pdbx_strand_id
1 'polypeptide(L)'
;MRLSSSGTFLHGNYWGDPSVFGNTNTSHGCVGLRDARGAGDSSTPAAWFYDRSLIGDVVIVKNSKDKQIQPDNGLNGWNMSWAEWTK
;
A
#
# COMPACT_ATOMS: atom_id res chain seq x y z
N MET A 1 4.00 -3.17 -5.26
CA MET A 1 2.69 -3.83 -5.49
C MET A 1 1.61 -2.78 -5.67
N ARG A 2 0.71 -2.95 -6.65
CA ARG A 2 -0.38 -2.00 -6.92
C ARG A 2 -1.58 -2.28 -6.01
N LEU A 3 -2.13 -1.24 -5.38
CA LEU A 3 -3.32 -1.32 -4.51
C LEU A 3 -4.56 -0.67 -5.15
N SER A 4 -4.36 0.30 -6.05
CA SER A 4 -5.46 0.96 -6.77
C SER A 4 -5.13 1.24 -8.23
N SER A 5 -6.18 1.41 -9.04
CA SER A 5 -6.03 1.83 -10.44
C SER A 5 -5.58 3.28 -10.54
N SER A 6 -5.99 4.15 -9.60
CA SER A 6 -5.57 5.55 -9.52
C SER A 6 -4.10 5.77 -9.13
N GLY A 7 -3.35 4.71 -8.80
CA GLY A 7 -1.89 4.78 -8.63
C GLY A 7 -1.39 4.72 -7.19
N THR A 8 -2.17 4.21 -6.24
CA THR A 8 -1.65 3.85 -4.91
C THR A 8 -0.87 2.54 -4.99
N PHE A 9 0.37 2.56 -4.49
CA PHE A 9 1.23 1.38 -4.39
C PHE A 9 1.72 1.20 -2.96
N LEU A 10 1.99 -0.05 -2.61
CA LEU A 10 2.91 -0.40 -1.53
C LEU A 10 4.26 -0.73 -2.16
N HIS A 11 5.32 -0.01 -1.81
CA HIS A 11 6.61 -0.11 -2.50
C HIS A 11 7.81 0.12 -1.58
N GLY A 12 8.97 -0.35 -2.02
CA GLY A 12 10.24 -0.04 -1.40
C GLY A 12 10.65 1.42 -1.62
N ASN A 13 11.16 2.06 -0.58
CA ASN A 13 11.67 3.42 -0.56
C ASN A 13 13.08 3.40 0.03
N TYR A 14 14.08 3.55 -0.83
CA TYR A 14 15.49 3.59 -0.44
C TYR A 14 16.03 5.00 -0.22
N TRP A 15 15.26 6.03 -0.57
CA TRP A 15 15.70 7.43 -0.55
C TRP A 15 15.17 8.20 0.65
N GLY A 16 14.11 7.71 1.29
CA GLY A 16 13.57 8.29 2.52
C GLY A 16 14.53 8.12 3.68
N ASP A 17 14.67 9.17 4.48
CA ASP A 17 15.46 9.12 5.71
C ASP A 17 14.89 8.04 6.66
N PRO A 18 15.72 7.20 7.30
CA PRO A 18 15.24 6.15 8.19
C PRO A 18 14.27 6.63 9.29
N SER A 19 14.39 7.88 9.74
CA SER A 19 13.55 8.45 10.78
C SER A 19 12.09 8.65 10.37
N VAL A 20 11.77 8.74 9.06
CA VAL A 20 10.39 9.01 8.62
C VAL A 20 9.49 7.78 8.77
N PHE A 21 10.04 6.58 8.61
CA PHE A 21 9.28 5.34 8.63
C PHE A 21 8.72 5.10 10.04
N GLY A 22 7.39 4.97 10.13
CA GLY A 22 6.69 4.81 11.41
C GLY A 22 6.44 6.11 12.17
N ASN A 23 6.93 7.26 11.70
CA ASN A 23 6.81 8.54 12.41
C ASN A 23 6.12 9.64 11.61
N THR A 24 6.32 9.71 10.28
CA THR A 24 5.83 10.85 9.48
C THR A 24 5.42 10.43 8.08
N ASN A 25 4.27 10.93 7.63
CA ASN A 25 3.77 10.72 6.27
C ASN A 25 4.45 11.71 5.31
N THR A 26 5.24 11.18 4.37
CA THR A 26 6.00 11.99 3.39
C THR A 26 5.70 11.61 1.93
N SER A 27 4.77 10.68 1.70
CA SER A 27 4.40 10.21 0.37
C SER A 27 3.26 11.02 -0.25
N HIS A 28 3.00 10.80 -1.54
CA HIS A 28 1.85 11.32 -2.28
C HIS A 28 0.64 10.35 -2.27
N GLY A 29 0.53 9.53 -1.22
CA GLY A 29 -0.56 8.55 -1.07
C GLY A 29 -0.14 7.09 -1.21
N CYS A 30 1.08 6.79 -1.66
CA CYS A 30 1.65 5.45 -1.60
C CYS A 30 2.04 5.05 -0.17
N VAL A 31 2.08 3.75 0.11
CA VAL A 31 2.61 3.17 1.35
C VAL A 31 4.08 2.79 1.11
N GLY A 32 5.00 3.62 1.60
CA GLY A 32 6.44 3.36 1.49
C GLY A 32 6.95 2.47 2.61
N LEU A 33 7.65 1.40 2.26
CA LEU A 33 8.43 0.58 3.19
C LEU A 33 9.92 0.85 2.99
N ARG A 34 10.70 0.79 4.06
CA ARG A 34 12.17 0.92 3.96
C ARG A 34 12.72 -0.14 3.02
N ASP A 35 13.64 0.26 2.16
CA ASP A 35 14.30 -0.62 1.20
C ASP A 35 15.75 -0.22 0.91
N ALA A 36 16.46 -1.04 0.14
CA ALA A 36 17.79 -0.76 -0.39
C ALA A 36 17.71 -0.32 -1.86
N ARG A 37 18.66 0.52 -2.30
CA ARG A 37 18.72 0.95 -3.69
C ARG A 37 18.91 -0.27 -4.60
N GLY A 38 18.04 -0.41 -5.60
CA GLY A 38 18.04 -1.55 -6.52
C GLY A 38 17.31 -2.79 -6.00
N ALA A 39 16.68 -2.73 -4.82
CA ALA A 39 15.88 -3.83 -4.24
C ALA A 39 16.65 -5.17 -4.13
N GLY A 40 17.97 -5.11 -3.97
CA GLY A 40 18.83 -6.31 -3.92
C GLY A 40 19.03 -6.90 -2.52
N ASP A 41 18.44 -6.30 -1.48
CA ASP A 41 18.55 -6.76 -0.10
C ASP A 41 17.23 -7.40 0.36
N SER A 42 17.21 -8.74 0.42
CA SER A 42 16.04 -9.51 0.83
C SER A 42 15.69 -9.38 2.31
N SER A 43 16.54 -8.71 3.11
CA SER A 43 16.26 -8.45 4.53
C SER A 43 15.39 -7.21 4.76
N THR A 44 15.11 -6.42 3.72
CA THR A 44 14.32 -5.19 3.88
C THR A 44 12.84 -5.49 4.09
N PRO A 45 12.11 -4.64 4.84
CA PRO A 45 10.66 -4.79 4.99
C PRO A 45 9.91 -4.79 3.64
N ALA A 46 10.38 -4.00 2.66
CA ALA A 46 9.80 -3.97 1.33
C ALA A 46 9.96 -5.30 0.58
N ALA A 47 11.16 -5.89 0.62
CA ALA A 47 11.43 -7.19 0.00
C ALA A 47 10.60 -8.30 0.66
N TRP A 48 10.59 -8.35 2.01
CA TRP A 48 9.79 -9.33 2.74
C TRP A 48 8.30 -9.25 2.38
N PHE A 49 7.74 -8.04 2.33
CA PHE A 49 6.33 -7.86 2.01
C PHE A 49 6.03 -8.30 0.57
N TYR A 50 6.88 -7.92 -0.39
CA TYR A 50 6.71 -8.31 -1.78
C TYR A 50 6.76 -9.84 -1.97
N ASP A 51 7.74 -10.50 -1.35
CA ASP A 51 7.95 -11.95 -1.49
C ASP A 51 6.87 -12.79 -0.79
N ARG A 52 6.15 -12.21 0.16
CA ARG A 52 5.14 -12.89 0.99
C ARG A 52 3.72 -12.43 0.74
N SER A 53 3.50 -11.70 -0.34
CA SER A 53 2.16 -11.29 -0.72
C SER A 53 1.81 -11.75 -2.13
N LEU A 54 0.53 -12.06 -2.32
CA LEU A 54 -0.05 -12.48 -3.58
C LEU A 54 -1.10 -11.47 -4.03
N ILE A 55 -1.44 -11.52 -5.33
CA ILE A 55 -2.59 -10.78 -5.84
C ILE A 55 -3.84 -11.36 -5.17
N GLY A 56 -4.62 -10.50 -4.52
CA GLY A 56 -5.81 -10.88 -3.76
C GLY A 56 -5.64 -10.73 -2.24
N ASP A 57 -4.41 -10.67 -1.73
CA ASP A 57 -4.18 -10.33 -0.32
C ASP A 57 -4.70 -8.92 -0.02
N VAL A 58 -5.29 -8.76 1.17
CA VAL A 58 -6.01 -7.54 1.54
C VAL A 58 -5.12 -6.62 2.36
N VAL A 59 -5.01 -5.36 1.94
CA VAL A 59 -4.39 -4.28 2.71
C VAL A 59 -5.48 -3.35 3.22
N ILE A 60 -5.61 -3.23 4.54
CA ILE A 60 -6.59 -2.32 5.16
C ILE A 60 -5.85 -1.12 5.75
N VAL A 61 -6.05 0.05 5.16
CA VAL A 61 -5.54 1.32 5.69
C VAL A 61 -6.58 1.93 6.62
N LYS A 62 -6.19 2.23 7.87
CA LYS A 62 -7.06 2.82 8.89
C LYS A 62 -6.48 4.13 9.41
N ASN A 63 -7.34 5.02 9.88
CA ASN A 63 -6.98 6.28 10.55
C ASN A 63 -6.15 7.25 9.71
N SER A 64 -6.13 7.09 8.38
CA SER A 64 -5.61 8.12 7.48
C SER A 64 -6.52 9.35 7.55
N LYS A 65 -5.94 10.53 7.34
CA LYS A 65 -6.70 11.78 7.16
C LYS A 65 -7.26 11.93 5.74
N ASP A 66 -6.94 10.99 4.86
CA ASP A 66 -7.43 10.95 3.48
C ASP A 66 -8.80 10.26 3.38
N LYS A 67 -9.43 10.33 2.22
CA LYS A 67 -10.73 9.74 1.93
C LYS A 67 -10.63 8.21 1.79
N GLN A 68 -11.75 7.54 2.06
CA GLN A 68 -11.89 6.13 1.71
C GLN A 68 -11.83 5.97 0.18
N ILE A 69 -11.09 4.96 -0.26
CA ILE A 69 -10.96 4.64 -1.67
C ILE A 69 -12.29 4.12 -2.23
N GLN A 70 -12.62 4.54 -3.46
CA GLN A 70 -13.86 4.13 -4.12
C GLN A 70 -13.85 2.64 -4.46
N PRO A 71 -15.01 1.94 -4.39
CA PRO A 71 -15.06 0.50 -4.64
C PRO A 71 -14.65 0.07 -6.06
N ASP A 72 -14.86 0.93 -7.05
CA ASP A 72 -14.55 0.70 -8.47
C ASP A 72 -13.08 1.02 -8.83
N ASN A 73 -12.30 1.55 -7.90
CA ASN A 73 -10.92 1.93 -8.13
C ASN A 73 -9.97 0.73 -8.02
N GLY A 74 -10.01 -0.18 -8.99
CA GLY A 74 -9.19 -1.40 -9.01
C GLY A 74 -9.83 -2.53 -8.18
N LEU A 75 -9.04 -3.25 -7.38
CA LEU A 75 -9.52 -4.40 -6.58
C LEU A 75 -10.11 -3.97 -5.22
N ASN A 76 -10.91 -2.90 -5.20
CA ASN A 76 -11.39 -2.25 -3.98
C ASN A 76 -12.87 -2.50 -3.65
N GLY A 77 -13.49 -3.51 -4.29
CA GLY A 77 -14.91 -3.85 -4.11
C GLY A 77 -15.33 -4.07 -2.66
N TRP A 78 -14.41 -4.46 -1.77
CA TRP A 78 -14.63 -4.59 -0.32
C TRP A 78 -15.02 -3.28 0.39
N ASN A 79 -14.87 -2.12 -0.26
CA ASN A 79 -15.34 -0.84 0.26
C ASN A 79 -16.83 -0.58 -0.03
N MET A 80 -17.48 -1.42 -0.84
CA MET A 80 -18.92 -1.37 -1.08
C MET A 80 -19.67 -2.12 0.02
N SER A 81 -20.82 -1.62 0.44
CA SER A 81 -21.68 -2.39 1.34
C SER A 81 -22.22 -3.63 0.64
N TRP A 82 -22.41 -4.73 1.39
CA TRP A 82 -22.96 -5.97 0.81
C TRP A 82 -24.33 -5.77 0.14
N ALA A 83 -25.17 -4.92 0.75
CA ALA A 83 -26.50 -4.60 0.22
C ALA A 83 -26.46 -3.83 -1.10
N GLU A 84 -25.39 -3.08 -1.38
CA GLU A 84 -25.18 -2.47 -2.71
C GLU A 84 -24.58 -3.45 -3.70
N TRP A 85 -23.68 -4.33 -3.24
CA TRP A 85 -23.02 -5.34 -4.07
C TRP A 85 -24.00 -6.36 -4.66
N THR A 86 -25.01 -6.78 -3.89
CA THR A 86 -25.96 -7.83 -4.31
C THR A 86 -27.22 -7.30 -5.01
N LYS A 87 -27.29 -6.01 -5.33
CA LYS A 87 -28.39 -5.48 -6.15
C LYS A 87 -28.24 -5.92 -7.60
#